data_AF-A0A554GDH8-F1
#
_entry.id   AF-A0A554GDH8-F1
#
_cell.length_a   1.000
_cell.length_b   1.000
_cell.length_c   1.000
_cell.angle_alpha   90.00
_cell.angle_beta   90.00
_cell.angle_gamma   90.00
#
_symmetry.space_group_name_H-M   'P 1'
#
loop_
_entity.id
_entity.type
_entity.pdbx_description
1 polymer ?
#
loop_
_entity_poly.entity_id
_entity_poly.type
_entity_poly.pdbx_seq_one_letter_code
_entity_poly.pdbx_strand_id
1 'polypeptide(L)'
;MSKYYTSQFVWKKIDENRAVRYFCFFDLSSKKYAVQNAEFFYLPINSQRLLEADVNGIELFIDTSPLERCNWFDELLEAVADHDLVFSL
;
A
#
# COMPACT_ATOMS: atom_id res chain seq x y z
N MET A 1 19.74 7.29 12.61
CA MET A 1 19.63 7.97 11.30
C MET A 1 18.17 7.97 10.89
N SER A 2 17.61 9.13 10.53
CA SER A 2 16.25 9.20 10.00
C SER A 2 16.20 8.55 8.62
N LYS A 3 15.20 7.71 8.37
CA LYS A 3 14.93 7.13 7.05
C LYS A 3 13.76 7.87 6.41
N TYR A 4 13.87 8.11 5.11
CA TYR A 4 12.90 8.90 4.36
C TYR A 4 12.32 8.05 3.24
N TYR A 5 10.99 8.09 3.13
CA TYR A 5 10.24 7.42 2.09
C TYR A 5 9.35 8.45 1.41
N THR A 6 9.15 8.33 0.10
CA THR A 6 7.97 8.93 -0.56
C THR A 6 6.86 7.91 -0.61
N SER A 7 5.61 8.36 -0.61
CA SER A 7 4.47 7.47 -0.74
C SER A 7 3.65 7.78 -1.99
N GLN A 8 2.99 6.75 -2.51
CA GLN A 8 2.06 6.86 -3.63
C GLN A 8 1.00 5.77 -3.56
N PHE A 9 -0.15 6.04 -4.14
CA PHE A 9 -1.20 5.06 -4.30
C PHE A 9 -1.16 4.43 -5.69
N VAL A 10 -1.33 3.11 -5.75
CA VAL A 10 -1.66 2.39 -6.99
C VAL A 10 -3.10 1.93 -6.91
N TRP A 11 -3.87 2.13 -7.98
CA TRP A 11 -5.27 1.73 -8.04
C TRP A 11 -5.46 0.59 -9.02
N LYS A 12 -6.21 -0.43 -8.62
CA LYS A 12 -6.66 -1.54 -9.46
C LYS A 12 -8.18 -1.56 -9.48
N LYS A 13 -8.79 -1.44 -10.66
CA LYS A 13 -10.22 -1.71 -10.84
C LYS A 13 -10.41 -3.22 -10.83
N ILE A 14 -11.25 -3.73 -9.93
CA ILE A 14 -11.63 -5.16 -9.91
C ILE A 14 -12.80 -5.37 -10.87
N ASP A 15 -13.87 -4.60 -10.70
CA ASP A 15 -15.05 -4.58 -11.56
C ASP A 15 -15.76 -3.22 -11.48
N GLU A 16 -17.01 -3.15 -11.97
CA GLU A 16 -17.78 -1.91 -12.02
C GLU A 16 -18.09 -1.28 -10.65
N ASN A 17 -18.06 -2.06 -9.57
CA ASN A 17 -18.39 -1.57 -8.22
C ASN A 17 -17.26 -1.74 -7.22
N ARG A 18 -16.11 -2.30 -7.61
CA ARG A 18 -15.01 -2.65 -6.69
C ARG A 18 -13.66 -2.18 -7.19
N ALA A 19 -12.86 -1.65 -6.28
CA ALA A 19 -11.47 -1.27 -6.53
C ALA A 19 -10.57 -1.57 -5.32
N VAL A 20 -9.28 -1.72 -5.58
CA VAL A 20 -8.23 -1.80 -4.56
C VAL A 20 -7.31 -0.60 -4.67
N ARG A 21 -6.95 -0.02 -3.53
CA ARG A 21 -5.89 0.98 -3.38
C ARG A 21 -4.72 0.34 -2.65
N TYR A 22 -3.58 0.20 -3.32
CA TYR A 22 -2.33 -0.19 -2.68
C TYR A 22 -1.62 1.06 -2.18
N PHE A 23 -1.20 1.06 -0.93
CA PHE A 23 -0.37 2.12 -0.37
C PHE A 23 1.09 1.72 -0.45
N CYS A 24 1.83 2.41 -1.32
CA CYS A 24 3.20 2.05 -1.65
C CYS A 24 4.19 3.07 -1.12
N PHE A 25 5.35 2.59 -0.68
CA PHE A 25 6.51 3.41 -0.37
C PHE A 25 7.59 3.27 -1.43
N PHE A 26 8.37 4.33 -1.59
CA PHE A 26 9.66 4.32 -2.25
C PHE A 26 10.72 4.80 -1.26
N ASP A 27 11.70 3.95 -0.98
CA ASP A 27 12.81 4.29 -0.10
C ASP A 27 13.83 5.16 -0.84
N LEU A 28 14.05 6.37 -0.33
CA LEU A 28 14.95 7.33 -0.95
C LEU A 28 16.42 6.90 -0.89
N SER A 29 16.78 5.99 0.01
CA SER A 29 18.13 5.45 0.14
C SER A 29 18.38 4.28 -0.82
N SER A 30 17.58 3.21 -0.73
CA SER A 30 17.78 2.01 -1.55
C SER A 30 17.24 2.13 -2.98
N LYS A 31 16.39 3.13 -3.25
CA LYS A 31 15.69 3.32 -4.53
C LYS A 31 14.79 2.13 -4.89
N LYS A 32 14.18 1.50 -3.89
CA LYS A 32 13.26 0.38 -4.04
C LYS A 32 11.84 0.75 -3.64
N TYR A 33 10.88 0.01 -4.18
CA TYR A 33 9.46 0.12 -3.92
C TYR A 33 8.97 -1.00 -3.01
N ALA A 34 7.96 -0.71 -2.20
CA ALA A 34 7.30 -1.68 -1.35
C ALA A 34 5.81 -1.35 -1.23
N VAL A 35 4.97 -2.37 -1.05
CA VAL A 35 3.55 -2.19 -0.67
C VAL A 35 3.43 -2.40 0.83
N GLN A 36 2.85 -1.43 1.54
CA GLN A 36 2.59 -1.54 2.98
C GLN A 36 1.29 -2.28 3.27
N ASN A 37 0.22 -1.90 2.58
CA ASN A 37 -1.11 -2.47 2.71
C ASN A 37 -1.95 -2.21 1.45
N ALA A 38 -3.05 -2.95 1.35
CA ALA A 38 -4.06 -2.80 0.31
C ALA A 38 -5.44 -2.58 0.94
N GLU A 39 -6.19 -1.62 0.42
CA GLU A 39 -7.51 -1.24 0.93
C GLU A 39 -8.56 -1.46 -0.16
N PHE A 40 -9.57 -2.25 0.16
CA PHE A 40 -10.68 -2.54 -0.75
C PHE A 40 -11.82 -1.52 -0.56
N PHE A 41 -12.36 -1.06 -1.68
CA PHE A 41 -13.45 -0.11 -1.76
C PHE A 41 -14.58 -0.66 -2.64
N TYR A 42 -15.82 -0.35 -2.23
CA TYR A 42 -17.04 -0.81 -2.86
C TYR A 42 -17.98 0.37 -3.06
N LEU A 43 -18.65 0.48 -4.20
CA LEU A 43 -19.69 1.49 -4.42
C LEU A 43 -20.99 1.10 -3.70
N PRO A 44 -21.70 2.07 -3.08
CA PRO A 44 -21.33 3.48 -2.93
C PRO A 44 -20.23 3.69 -1.87
N ILE A 45 -19.36 4.68 -2.08
CA ILE A 45 -18.27 5.00 -1.14
C ILE A 45 -18.81 5.66 0.14
N ASN A 46 -18.32 5.18 1.27
CA ASN A 46 -18.50 5.78 2.59
C ASN A 46 -17.25 6.59 2.99
N SER A 47 -17.43 7.84 3.43
CA SER A 47 -16.32 8.68 3.92
C SER A 47 -15.60 8.08 5.13
N GLN A 48 -16.32 7.35 5.99
CA GLN A 48 -15.73 6.63 7.11
C GLN A 48 -14.74 5.56 6.62
N ARG A 49 -15.04 4.89 5.50
CA ARG A 49 -14.15 3.86 4.92
C ARG A 49 -12.85 4.47 4.39
N LEU A 50 -12.91 5.70 3.85
CA LEU A 50 -11.71 6.44 3.44
C LEU A 50 -10.84 6.79 4.66
N LEU A 51 -11.46 7.28 5.73
CA LEU A 51 -10.75 7.62 6.97
C LEU A 51 -10.10 6.40 7.61
N GLU A 52 -10.80 5.27 7.69
CA GLU A 52 -10.26 4.01 8.21
C GLU A 52 -9.04 3.54 7.41
N ALA A 53 -9.11 3.64 6.09
CA ALA A 53 -8.01 3.26 5.21
C ALA A 53 -6.76 4.14 5.42
N ASP A 54 -6.95 5.43 5.65
CA ASP A 54 -5.85 6.37 5.92
C ASP A 54 -5.27 6.18 7.33
N VAL A 55 -6.13 5.99 8.34
CA VAL A 55 -5.70 5.69 9.72
C VAL A 55 -4.90 4.40 9.76
N ASN A 56 -5.39 3.33 9.14
CA ASN A 56 -4.68 2.05 9.09
C ASN A 56 -3.27 2.18 8.47
N GLY A 57 -3.14 2.90 7.35
CA GLY A 57 -1.84 3.13 6.72
C GLY A 57 -0.85 3.89 7.62
N ILE A 58 -1.34 4.91 8.33
CA ILE A 58 -0.51 5.70 9.26
C ILE A 58 -0.12 4.87 10.49
N GLU A 59 -1.07 4.16 11.09
CA GLU A 59 -0.81 3.29 12.25
C GLU A 59 0.20 2.21 11.91
N LEU A 60 0.05 1.53 10.77
CA LEU A 60 1.00 0.53 10.29
C LEU A 60 2.40 1.10 10.05
N PHE A 61 2.51 2.36 9.60
CA PHE A 61 3.79 3.01 9.39
C PHE A 61 4.51 3.33 10.71
N ILE A 62 3.76 3.67 11.76
CA ILE A 62 4.29 3.99 13.08
C ILE A 62 4.64 2.71 13.86
N ASP A 63 3.77 1.70 13.79
CA ASP A 63 3.86 0.50 14.63
C ASP A 63 5.03 -0.41 14.24
N THR A 64 5.19 -0.71 12.94
CA THR A 64 6.27 -1.57 12.44
C THR A 64 7.06 -0.87 11.33
N SER A 65 8.38 -0.98 11.37
CA SER A 65 9.22 -0.42 10.31
C SER A 65 8.83 -0.98 8.94
N PRO A 66 8.64 -0.15 7.89
CA PRO A 66 8.39 -0.64 6.54
C PRO A 66 9.46 -1.62 6.03
N LEU A 67 10.68 -1.53 6.54
CA LEU A 67 11.78 -2.42 6.18
C LEU A 67 11.67 -3.82 6.76
N GLU A 68 10.96 -3.97 7.88
CA GLU A 68 10.75 -5.24 8.54
C GLU A 68 9.48 -5.92 8.03
N ARG A 69 8.47 -5.12 7.69
CA ARG A 69 7.15 -5.61 7.27
C ARG A 69 7.03 -5.87 5.77
N CYS A 70 7.73 -5.11 4.94
CA CYS A 70 7.49 -5.12 3.49
C CYS A 70 8.62 -5.80 2.73
N ASN A 71 8.26 -6.45 1.63
CA ASN A 71 9.21 -6.86 0.60
C ASN A 71 9.53 -5.66 -0.31
N TRP A 72 10.79 -5.53 -0.72
CA TRP A 72 11.30 -4.38 -1.48
C TRP A 72 11.78 -4.79 -2.86
N PHE A 73 11.28 -4.11 -3.89
CA PHE A 73 11.46 -4.42 -5.32
C PHE A 73 12.04 -3.25 -6.08
N ASP A 74 12.64 -3.52 -7.23
CA ASP A 74 13.20 -2.46 -8.08
C ASP A 74 12.11 -1.74 -8.86
N GLU A 75 11.02 -2.43 -9.22
CA GLU A 75 9.88 -1.88 -9.93
C GLU A 75 8.61 -1.85 -9.09
N LEU A 76 7.82 -0.78 -9.23
CA LEU A 76 6.58 -0.60 -8.47
C LEU A 76 5.54 -1.72 -8.73
N LEU A 77 5.38 -2.12 -9.99
CA LEU A 77 4.39 -3.14 -10.35
C LEU A 77 4.80 -4.54 -9.88
N GLU A 78 6.10 -4.79 -9.68
CA GLU A 78 6.58 -6.03 -9.05
C GLU A 78 6.15 -6.08 -7.59
N ALA A 79 6.28 -4.97 -6.85
CA ALA A 79 5.82 -4.89 -5.46
C ALA A 79 4.31 -5.13 -5.33
N VAL A 80 3.53 -4.59 -6.27
CA VAL A 80 2.06 -4.83 -6.31
C VAL A 80 1.76 -6.28 -6.64
N ALA A 81 2.45 -6.88 -7.62
CA ALA A 81 2.25 -8.27 -7.99
C ALA A 81 2.61 -9.24 -6.85
N ASP A 82 3.70 -8.99 -6.12
CA ASP A 82 4.08 -9.78 -4.95
C ASP A 82 3.01 -9.71 -3.85
N HIS A 83 2.54 -8.50 -3.53
CA HIS A 83 1.48 -8.33 -2.53
C HIS A 83 0.18 -9.02 -2.95
N ASP A 84 -0.20 -8.95 -4.24
CA ASP A 84 -1.36 -9.66 -4.77
C ASP A 84 -1.23 -11.18 -4.64
N LEU A 85 -0.04 -11.75 -4.82
CA LEU A 85 0.22 -13.18 -4.68
C LEU A 85 0.16 -13.64 -3.21
N VAL A 86 0.68 -12.83 -2.28
CA VAL A 86 0.72 -13.18 -0.86
C VAL A 86 -0.66 -13.05 -0.20
N PHE A 87 -1.45 -12.06 -0.61
CA PHE A 87 -2.73 -11.72 0.00
C PHE A 87 -3.93 -11.96 -0.93
N SER A 88 -3.80 -12.87 -1.90
CA SER A 88 -4.91 -13.29 -2.74
C SER A 88 -6.03 -13.85 -1.87
N LEU A 89 -7.16 -13.14 -1.80
CA LEU A 89 -8.42 -13.63 -1.25
C LEU A 89 -9.21 -14.39 -2.30
#